data_AF-A0A2D7TAP7-F1
#
_entry.id   AF-A0A2D7TAP7-F1
#
_cell.length_a   1.000
_cell.length_b   1.000
_cell.length_c   1.000
_cell.angle_alpha   90.00
_cell.angle_beta   90.00
_cell.angle_gamma   90.00
#
_symmetry.space_group_name_H-M   'P 1'
#
loop_
_entity.id
_entity.type
_entity.pdbx_description
1 polymer ?
#
loop_
_entity_poly.entity_id
_entity_poly.type
_entity_poly.pdbx_seq_one_letter_code
_entity_poly.pdbx_strand_id
1 'polypeptide(L)'
;SEELMDLFDLKIFIDTPDDVRFERRMNRDINERNRTQEGVRNQWEVQVLPMHKKYVENTINSANIIVSKNDDFDDVAKKILTEIKEL
;
A
#
# COMPACT_ATOMS: atom_id res chain seq x y z
N SER A 1 1.24 3.74 -14.59
CA SER A 1 1.71 3.95 -15.96
C SER A 1 2.21 2.61 -16.45
N GLU A 2 1.66 2.05 -17.51
CA GLU A 2 2.14 0.77 -18.07
C GLU A 2 3.66 0.84 -18.33
N GLU A 3 4.13 1.97 -18.86
CA GLU A 3 5.55 2.23 -19.12
C GLU A 3 6.46 2.09 -17.89
N LEU A 4 5.95 2.40 -16.68
CA LEU A 4 6.73 2.19 -15.44
C LEU A 4 6.70 0.73 -15.01
N MET A 5 5.59 0.02 -15.25
CA MET A 5 5.43 -1.37 -14.83
C MET A 5 6.35 -2.34 -15.58
N ASP A 6 6.77 -1.94 -16.78
CA ASP A 6 7.71 -2.69 -17.62
C ASP A 6 9.17 -2.50 -17.19
N LEU A 7 9.47 -1.45 -16.39
CA LEU A 7 10.81 -1.20 -15.86
C LEU A 7 11.08 -1.94 -14.54
N PHE A 8 10.05 -2.54 -13.94
CA PHE A 8 10.18 -3.23 -12.66
C PHE A 8 10.30 -4.74 -12.86
N ASP A 9 11.46 -5.29 -12.49
CA ASP A 9 11.71 -6.73 -12.48
C ASP A 9 10.90 -7.46 -11.38
N LEU A 10 10.65 -6.78 -10.26
CA LEU A 10 9.85 -7.29 -9.14
C LEU A 10 8.85 -6.24 -8.65
N LYS A 11 7.57 -6.60 -8.62
CA LYS A 11 6.44 -5.76 -8.19
C LYS A 11 5.79 -6.35 -6.95
N ILE A 12 5.76 -5.57 -5.86
CA ILE A 12 5.21 -5.98 -4.57
C ILE A 12 4.05 -5.07 -4.19
N PHE A 13 2.91 -5.65 -3.81
CA PHE A 13 1.74 -4.93 -3.32
C PHE A 13 1.46 -5.30 -1.86
N ILE A 14 1.31 -4.31 -0.98
CA ILE A 14 0.94 -4.54 0.42
C ILE A 14 -0.57 -4.34 0.55
N ASP A 15 -1.29 -5.44 0.68
CA ASP A 15 -2.74 -5.43 0.88
C ASP A 15 -3.09 -5.31 2.36
N THR A 16 -3.88 -4.30 2.69
CA THR A 16 -4.32 -4.03 4.05
C THR A 16 -5.70 -3.39 3.98
N PRO A 17 -6.64 -3.80 4.85
CA PRO A 17 -7.98 -3.22 4.91
C PRO A 17 -7.98 -1.68 5.07
N ASP A 18 -9.00 -1.04 4.49
CA ASP A 18 -9.16 0.42 4.48
C ASP A 18 -9.22 1.02 5.89
N ASP A 19 -9.93 0.38 6.82
CA ASP A 19 -10.08 0.80 8.21
C ASP A 19 -8.73 0.83 8.93
N VAL A 20 -7.95 -0.25 8.83
CA VAL A 20 -6.61 -0.34 9.40
C VAL A 20 -5.67 0.72 8.80
N ARG A 21 -5.72 0.93 7.47
CA ARG A 21 -4.93 1.98 6.81
C ARG A 21 -5.37 3.37 7.25
N PHE A 22 -6.66 3.60 7.39
CA PHE A 22 -7.21 4.89 7.83
C PHE A 22 -6.81 5.22 9.26
N GLU A 23 -6.90 4.26 10.19
CA GLU A 23 -6.47 4.45 11.57
C GLU A 23 -4.97 4.78 11.67
N ARG A 24 -4.13 4.01 10.96
CA ARG A 24 -2.68 4.29 10.88
C ARG A 24 -2.41 5.68 10.30
N ARG A 25 -3.13 6.05 9.24
CA ARG A 25 -3.05 7.38 8.63
C ARG A 25 -3.48 8.48 9.59
N MET A 26 -4.57 8.28 10.34
CA MET A 26 -5.08 9.23 11.31
C MET A 26 -4.04 9.53 12.38
N ASN A 27 -3.50 8.48 12.99
CA ASN A 27 -2.47 8.61 14.02
C ASN A 27 -1.22 9.32 13.48
N ARG A 28 -0.72 8.92 12.31
CA ARG A 28 0.45 9.55 11.68
C ARG A 28 0.21 11.02 11.34
N ASP A 29 -0.91 11.35 10.70
CA ASP A 29 -1.16 12.71 10.22
C ASP A 29 -1.39 13.69 11.40
N ILE A 30 -1.95 13.23 12.53
CA ILE A 30 -2.08 14.04 13.76
C ILE A 30 -0.72 14.21 14.44
N ASN A 31 -0.01 13.10 14.70
CA ASN A 31 1.19 13.12 15.55
C ASN A 31 2.43 13.67 14.85
N GLU A 32 2.54 13.50 13.53
CA GLU A 32 3.77 13.83 12.79
C GLU A 32 3.59 14.99 11.81
N ARG A 33 2.35 15.32 11.42
CA ARG A 33 2.06 16.29 10.35
C ARG A 33 1.17 17.45 10.78
N ASN A 34 0.89 17.57 12.08
CA ASN A 34 0.08 18.64 12.68
C ASN A 34 -1.29 18.82 12.00
N ARG A 35 -1.94 17.72 11.60
CA ARG A 35 -3.29 17.75 11.02
C ARG A 35 -4.36 17.58 12.11
N THR A 36 -5.53 18.15 11.87
CA THR A 36 -6.71 17.91 12.71
C THR A 36 -7.41 16.61 12.30
N GLN A 37 -8.05 15.93 13.25
CA GLN A 37 -8.81 14.71 12.99
C GLN A 37 -9.88 14.91 11.90
N GLU A 38 -10.61 16.03 11.98
CA GLU A 38 -11.63 16.41 10.99
C GLU A 38 -11.03 16.57 9.59
N GLY A 39 -9.90 17.29 9.47
CA GLY A 39 -9.23 17.49 8.19
C GLY A 39 -8.73 16.18 7.57
N VAL A 40 -8.21 15.26 8.39
CA VAL A 40 -7.76 13.94 7.92
C VAL A 40 -8.94 13.09 7.44
N ARG A 41 -10.06 13.08 8.17
CA ARG A 41 -11.28 12.34 7.78
C ARG A 41 -11.87 12.90 6.48
N ASN A 42 -12.07 14.22 6.41
CA ASN A 42 -12.61 14.85 5.21
C ASN A 42 -11.74 14.56 3.97
N GLN A 43 -10.41 14.67 4.11
CA GLN A 43 -9.50 14.33 3.03
C GLN A 43 -9.54 12.84 2.66
N TRP A 44 -9.70 11.96 3.64
CA TRP A 44 -9.80 10.52 3.39
C TRP A 44 -11.01 10.18 2.53
N GLU A 45 -12.18 10.68 2.91
CA GLU A 45 -13.45 10.39 2.27
C GLU A 45 -13.57 11.04 0.89
N VAL A 46 -13.15 12.31 0.76
CA VAL A 46 -13.34 13.09 -0.48
C VAL A 46 -12.24 12.81 -1.51
N GLN A 47 -11.04 12.43 -1.07
CA GLN A 47 -9.87 12.32 -1.96
C GLN A 47 -9.18 10.97 -1.87
N VAL A 48 -8.66 10.58 -0.70
CA VAL A 48 -7.73 9.44 -0.61
C VAL A 48 -8.41 8.12 -0.98
N LEU A 49 -9.58 7.82 -0.39
CA LEU A 49 -10.28 6.58 -0.63
C LEU A 49 -10.82 6.47 -2.07
N PRO A 50 -11.49 7.48 -2.65
CA PRO A 50 -11.90 7.43 -4.05
C PRO A 50 -10.73 7.26 -5.03
N MET A 51 -9.61 7.95 -4.79
CA MET A 51 -8.44 7.84 -5.67
C MET A 51 -7.73 6.49 -5.49
N HIS A 52 -7.69 5.96 -4.27
CA HIS A 52 -7.17 4.61 -4.01
C HIS A 52 -7.97 3.57 -4.80
N LYS A 53 -9.30 3.55 -4.67
CA LYS A 53 -10.16 2.61 -5.40
C LYS A 53 -10.04 2.75 -6.91
N LYS A 54 -9.95 3.99 -7.40
CA LYS A 54 -9.89 4.27 -8.84
C LYS A 54 -8.54 3.87 -9.47
N TYR A 55 -7.43 4.14 -8.79
CA TYR A 55 -6.11 4.12 -9.43
C TYR A 55 -5.07 3.21 -8.75
N VAL A 56 -5.22 2.91 -7.46
CA VAL A 56 -4.22 2.13 -6.70
C VAL A 56 -4.67 0.70 -6.50
N GLU A 57 -5.92 0.47 -6.12
CA GLU A 57 -6.43 -0.87 -5.80
C GLU A 57 -6.27 -1.85 -6.98
N ASN A 58 -6.55 -1.40 -8.20
CA ASN A 58 -6.43 -2.22 -9.41
C ASN A 58 -4.97 -2.62 -9.75
N THR A 59 -3.95 -1.94 -9.21
CA THR A 59 -2.55 -2.28 -9.52
C THR A 59 -2.08 -3.58 -8.85
N ILE A 60 -2.87 -4.10 -7.90
CA ILE A 60 -2.64 -5.41 -7.28
C ILE A 60 -2.54 -6.54 -8.32
N ASN A 61 -3.30 -6.43 -9.42
CA ASN A 61 -3.33 -7.43 -10.50
C ASN A 61 -2.00 -7.54 -11.27
N SER A 62 -1.13 -6.54 -11.13
CA SER A 62 0.18 -6.50 -11.79
C SER A 62 1.33 -6.85 -10.84
N ALA A 63 1.05 -7.21 -9.58
CA ALA A 63 2.06 -7.53 -8.58
C ALA A 63 2.51 -9.00 -8.67
N ASN A 64 3.82 -9.23 -8.54
CA ASN A 64 4.40 -10.57 -8.41
C ASN A 64 4.15 -11.14 -7.00
N ILE A 65 4.21 -10.27 -5.98
CA ILE A 65 4.01 -10.64 -4.58
C ILE A 65 2.96 -9.72 -3.98
N ILE A 66 1.94 -10.32 -3.36
CA ILE A 66 0.95 -9.62 -2.55
C ILE A 66 1.24 -10.00 -1.09
N VAL A 67 1.36 -9.00 -0.23
CA VAL A 67 1.62 -9.15 1.20
C VAL A 67 0.40 -8.71 1.97
N SER A 68 -0.22 -9.63 2.70
CA SER A 68 -1.38 -9.43 3.53
C SER A 68 -1.00 -9.40 5.02
N LYS A 69 -1.92 -8.93 5.87
CA LYS A 69 -1.72 -8.91 7.33
C LYS A 69 -1.51 -10.31 7.94
N ASN A 70 -2.04 -11.35 7.29
CA ASN A 70 -1.99 -12.72 7.82
C ASN A 70 -0.71 -13.46 7.42
N ASP A 71 0.13 -12.85 6.60
CA ASP A 71 1.38 -13.46 6.18
C ASP A 71 2.44 -13.33 7.28
N ASP A 72 3.31 -14.33 7.34
CA ASP A 72 4.53 -14.23 8.12
C ASP A 72 5.53 -13.34 7.38
N PHE A 73 5.86 -12.19 7.98
CA PHE A 73 6.75 -11.22 7.35
C PHE A 73 8.18 -11.74 7.17
N ASP A 74 8.66 -12.67 8.01
CA ASP A 74 9.98 -13.27 7.83
C ASP A 74 10.00 -14.17 6.59
N ASP A 75 8.92 -14.91 6.35
CA ASP A 75 8.80 -15.76 5.17
C ASP A 75 8.60 -14.95 3.89
N VAL A 76 7.81 -13.88 3.96
CA VAL A 76 7.68 -12.91 2.85
C VAL A 76 9.03 -12.27 2.53
N ALA A 77 9.79 -11.85 3.55
CA ALA A 77 11.11 -11.26 3.35
C ALA A 77 12.09 -12.26 2.72
N LYS A 78 12.10 -13.53 3.16
CA LYS A 78 12.89 -14.59 2.53
C LYS A 78 12.51 -14.79 1.07
N LYS A 79 11.20 -14.82 0.76
CA LYS A 79 10.71 -14.94 -0.62
C LYS A 79 11.23 -13.80 -1.49
N ILE A 80 11.09 -12.56 -1.03
CA ILE A 80 11.61 -11.38 -1.74
C ILE A 80 13.12 -11.49 -1.98
N LEU A 81 13.88 -11.93 -0.97
CA LEU A 81 15.33 -12.11 -1.10
C LEU A 81 15.71 -13.20 -2.10
N THR A 82 14.92 -14.26 -2.24
CA THR A 82 15.13 -15.30 -3.25
C THR A 82 14.88 -14.75 -4.65
N GLU A 83 13.74 -14.09 -4.88
CA GLU A 83 13.41 -13.49 -6.18
C GLU A 83 14.50 -12.50 -6.62
N ILE A 84 14.97 -11.63 -5.72
CA ILE A 84 16.05 -10.67 -6.02
C ILE A 84 17.36 -11.35 -6.41
N LYS A 85 17.64 -12.56 -5.91
CA LYS A 85 18.88 -13.30 -6.25
C LYS A 85 18.79 -14.03 -7.59
N GLU A 86 17.58 -14.25 -8.10
CA GLU A 86 17.33 -14.95 -9.36
C GLU A 86 17.16 -13.98 -10.56
N LEU A 87 17.08 -12.68 -10.27
CA LEU A 87 17.17 -11.58 -11.25
C LEU A 87 18.63 -11.31 -11.66
#